data_AF-G3Q3Z1-F1
#
_entry.id   AF-G3Q3Z1-F1
#
_cell.length_a   1.000
_cell.length_b   1.000
_cell.length_c   1.000
_cell.angle_alpha   90.00
_cell.angle_beta   90.00
_cell.angle_gamma   90.00
#
_symmetry.space_group_name_H-M   'P 1'
#
loop_
_entity.id
_entity.type
_entity.pdbx_description
1 polymer ?
#
loop_
_entity_poly.entity_id
_entity_poly.type
_entity_poly.pdbx_seq_one_letter_code
_entity_poly.pdbx_strand_id
1 'polypeptide(L)'
;MPAATVDHNQKICEVWANNLEEELKRIRQVIQKYNYIAMDTEFPGVVARPIGEFRSNADYQYQLLRCNVDLLKIIQLGLTFMNEQGEYPPGTSTWQFNFKFNITEDMYAQDSIELLTTSGIQFEKHEDEGIEALYFAELLMTSGVVLCDGVRWLSFHSEK
;
A
#
# COMPACT_ATOMS: atom_id res chain seq x y z
N MET A 1 0.55 -16.64 -19.37
CA MET A 1 -0.56 -16.73 -18.40
C MET A 1 -1.79 -16.19 -19.10
N PRO A 2 -2.93 -16.90 -19.13
CA PRO A 2 -4.17 -16.31 -19.63
C PRO A 2 -4.52 -15.13 -18.72
N ALA A 3 -4.82 -13.96 -19.29
CA ALA A 3 -5.28 -12.81 -18.53
C ALA A 3 -6.56 -13.20 -17.77
N ALA A 4 -6.63 -12.88 -16.48
CA ALA A 4 -7.87 -12.99 -15.72
C ALA A 4 -8.95 -12.23 -16.49
N THR A 5 -10.09 -12.88 -16.72
CA THR A 5 -11.24 -12.26 -17.35
C THR A 5 -11.65 -11.07 -16.49
N VAL A 6 -11.47 -9.85 -17.03
CA VAL A 6 -11.84 -8.61 -16.35
C VAL A 6 -13.35 -8.61 -16.19
N ASP A 7 -13.83 -9.00 -15.01
CA ASP A 7 -15.22 -8.82 -14.65
C ASP A 7 -15.43 -7.33 -14.34
N HIS A 8 -16.33 -6.68 -15.07
CA HIS A 8 -16.64 -5.25 -14.97
C HIS A 8 -17.23 -4.83 -13.60
N ASN A 9 -17.29 -5.76 -12.64
CA ASN A 9 -17.83 -5.56 -11.30
C ASN A 9 -16.75 -5.32 -10.23
N GLN A 10 -15.48 -5.23 -10.63
CA GLN A 10 -14.35 -5.05 -9.73
C GLN A 10 -14.33 -3.62 -9.16
N LYS A 11 -14.86 -3.44 -7.94
CA LYS A 11 -14.94 -2.13 -7.29
C LYS A 11 -13.72 -1.87 -6.42
N ILE A 12 -13.04 -0.77 -6.68
CA ILE A 12 -12.02 -0.20 -5.78
C ILE A 12 -12.76 0.58 -4.69
N CYS A 13 -12.44 0.32 -3.42
CA CYS A 13 -12.96 1.05 -2.29
C CYS A 13 -11.88 1.98 -1.73
N GLU A 14 -12.16 3.28 -1.78
CA GLU A 14 -11.35 4.29 -1.09
C GLU A 14 -11.53 4.17 0.42
N VAL A 15 -10.43 4.04 1.15
CA VAL A 15 -10.39 3.97 2.60
C VAL A 15 -9.66 5.19 3.14
N TRP A 16 -10.33 5.91 4.02
CA TRP A 16 -9.90 7.10 4.74
C TRP A 16 -10.06 6.85 6.25
N ALA A 17 -9.68 7.81 7.08
CA ALA A 17 -9.78 7.65 8.54
C ALA A 17 -11.21 7.32 9.02
N ASN A 18 -12.24 7.88 8.37
CA ASN A 18 -13.64 7.75 8.77
C ASN A 18 -14.25 6.36 8.53
N ASN A 19 -13.76 5.58 7.56
CA ASN A 19 -14.29 4.26 7.21
C ASN A 19 -13.29 3.11 7.40
N LEU A 20 -12.07 3.39 7.88
CA LEU A 20 -11.00 2.41 8.07
C LEU A 20 -11.46 1.15 8.83
N GLU A 21 -12.09 1.32 9.99
CA GLU A 21 -12.53 0.19 10.82
C GLU A 21 -13.62 -0.64 10.14
N GLU A 22 -14.53 0.01 9.43
CA GLU A 22 -15.60 -0.68 8.71
C GLU A 22 -15.02 -1.57 7.60
N GLU A 23 -14.11 -1.02 6.81
CA GLU A 23 -13.49 -1.74 5.71
C GLU A 23 -12.54 -2.84 6.19
N LEU A 24 -11.79 -2.63 7.28
CA LEU A 24 -10.97 -3.69 7.86
C LEU A 24 -11.82 -4.82 8.47
N LYS A 25 -13.02 -4.54 8.99
CA LYS A 25 -13.98 -5.60 9.39
C LYS A 25 -14.42 -6.44 8.20
N ARG A 26 -14.62 -5.83 7.02
CA ARG A 26 -14.94 -6.56 5.78
C ARG A 26 -13.75 -7.39 5.30
N ILE A 27 -12.54 -6.82 5.30
CA ILE A 27 -11.31 -7.53 4.92
C ILE A 27 -11.09 -8.78 5.79
N ARG A 28 -11.35 -8.70 7.10
CA ARG A 28 -11.29 -9.86 8.02
C ARG A 28 -12.19 -11.03 7.60
N GLN A 29 -13.30 -10.76 6.91
CA GLN A 29 -14.18 -11.80 6.37
C GLN A 29 -13.67 -12.32 5.00
N VAL A 30 -13.20 -11.41 4.15
CA VAL A 30 -12.70 -11.71 2.80
C VAL A 30 -11.47 -12.61 2.86
N ILE A 31 -10.51 -12.32 3.75
CA ILE A 31 -9.23 -13.03 3.86
C ILE A 31 -9.39 -14.54 4.17
N GLN A 32 -10.52 -14.95 4.75
CA GLN A 32 -10.81 -16.36 5.05
C GLN A 32 -11.02 -17.21 3.79
N LYS A 33 -11.43 -16.60 2.67
CA LYS A 33 -11.71 -17.28 1.39
C LYS A 33 -10.82 -16.83 0.25
N TYR A 34 -10.36 -15.58 0.30
CA TYR A 34 -9.54 -14.93 -0.71
C TYR A 34 -8.18 -14.59 -0.10
N ASN A 35 -7.33 -15.61 0.00
CA ASN A 35 -6.07 -15.60 0.72
C ASN A 35 -4.85 -15.20 -0.14
N TYR A 36 -5.07 -14.78 -1.38
CA TYR A 36 -4.03 -14.20 -2.24
C TYR A 36 -4.20 -12.69 -2.25
N ILE A 37 -3.15 -11.97 -1.87
CA ILE A 37 -3.17 -10.52 -1.72
C ILE A 37 -2.17 -9.91 -2.68
N ALA A 38 -2.64 -9.24 -3.72
CA ALA A 38 -1.80 -8.36 -4.52
C ALA A 38 -1.67 -7.00 -3.84
N MET A 39 -0.45 -6.49 -3.76
CA MET A 39 -0.13 -5.25 -3.05
C MET A 39 0.71 -4.30 -3.89
N ASP A 40 0.40 -3.01 -3.77
CA ASP A 40 1.20 -1.92 -4.32
C ASP A 40 1.14 -0.69 -3.40
N THR A 41 2.12 0.19 -3.47
CA THR A 41 2.21 1.39 -2.61
C THR A 41 2.64 2.63 -3.37
N GLU A 42 2.09 3.77 -3.00
CA GLU A 42 2.57 5.08 -3.45
C GLU A 42 3.28 5.80 -2.30
N PHE A 43 4.45 6.35 -2.59
CA PHE A 43 5.30 7.06 -1.63
C PHE A 43 6.06 8.20 -2.33
N PRO A 44 6.59 9.19 -1.59
CA PRO A 44 7.11 10.42 -2.16
C PRO A 44 8.53 10.30 -2.73
N GLY A 45 8.83 9.18 -3.38
CA GLY A 45 10.07 8.95 -4.12
C GLY A 45 11.30 8.68 -3.27
N VAL A 46 12.45 9.18 -3.73
CA VAL A 46 13.78 8.97 -3.12
C VAL A 46 14.44 10.34 -2.95
N VAL A 47 14.76 10.71 -1.71
CA VAL A 47 15.32 12.02 -1.35
C VAL A 47 16.76 11.93 -0.84
N ALA A 48 17.20 10.75 -0.42
CA ALA A 48 18.51 10.56 0.19
C ALA A 48 19.29 9.42 -0.49
N ARG A 49 20.63 9.54 -0.48
CA ARG A 49 21.56 8.47 -0.84
C ARG A 49 22.46 8.17 0.35
N PRO A 50 22.62 6.89 0.74
CA PRO A 50 23.50 6.55 1.84
C PRO A 50 24.95 6.80 1.46
N ILE A 51 25.73 7.39 2.37
CA ILE A 51 27.16 7.66 2.19
C ILE A 51 27.94 6.65 3.05
N GLY A 52 28.93 5.98 2.46
CA GLY A 52 29.80 5.04 3.19
C GLY A 52 30.38 3.95 2.31
N GLU A 53 31.02 2.98 2.95
CA GLU A 53 31.46 1.74 2.31
C GLU A 53 30.36 0.67 2.42
N PHE A 54 30.11 -0.04 1.32
CA PHE A 54 29.08 -1.07 1.24
C PHE A 54 29.71 -2.41 0.87
N ARG A 55 29.21 -3.50 1.47
CA ARG A 55 29.80 -4.83 1.30
C ARG A 55 29.53 -5.41 -0.09
N SER A 56 28.47 -4.96 -0.74
CA SER A 56 28.05 -5.39 -2.07
C SER A 56 27.05 -4.39 -2.68
N ASN A 57 26.73 -4.56 -3.96
CA ASN A 57 25.65 -3.79 -4.59
C ASN A 57 24.30 -4.06 -3.91
N ALA A 58 24.00 -5.32 -3.54
CA ALA A 58 22.76 -5.66 -2.84
C ALA A 58 22.65 -4.95 -1.47
N ASP A 59 23.76 -4.87 -0.73
CA ASP A 59 23.83 -4.11 0.53
C ASP A 59 23.59 -2.63 0.29
N TYR A 60 24.19 -2.04 -0.75
CA TYR A 60 23.92 -0.65 -1.13
C TYR A 60 22.44 -0.40 -1.49
N GLN A 61 21.81 -1.28 -2.29
CA GLN A 61 20.38 -1.14 -2.63
C GLN A 61 19.50 -1.23 -1.38
N TYR A 62 19.80 -2.16 -0.47
CA TYR A 62 19.09 -2.25 0.80
C TYR A 62 19.27 -0.99 1.67
N GLN A 63 20.48 -0.45 1.80
CA GLN A 63 20.70 0.79 2.55
C GLN A 63 20.04 2.00 1.90
N LEU A 64 19.97 2.03 0.56
CA LEU A 64 19.26 3.07 -0.18
C LEU A 64 17.76 3.00 0.11
N LEU A 65 17.16 1.81 0.00
CA LEU A 65 15.75 1.58 0.34
C LEU A 65 15.48 1.95 1.80
N ARG A 66 16.24 1.37 2.74
CA ARG A 66 16.09 1.61 4.19
C ARG A 66 16.14 3.10 4.52
N CYS A 67 17.14 3.82 4.03
CA CYS A 67 17.30 5.24 4.34
C CYS A 67 16.09 6.07 3.90
N ASN A 68 15.50 5.75 2.74
CA ASN A 68 14.34 6.49 2.24
C ASN A 68 13.05 6.05 2.93
N VAL A 69 12.86 4.76 3.20
CA VAL A 69 11.70 4.25 3.96
C VAL A 69 11.69 4.79 5.40
N ASP A 70 12.85 4.93 6.04
CA ASP A 70 12.95 5.50 7.39
C ASP A 70 12.63 7.02 7.42
N LEU A 71 12.88 7.73 6.31
CA LEU A 71 12.71 9.20 6.22
C LEU A 71 11.34 9.62 5.68
N LEU A 72 10.73 8.82 4.82
CA LEU A 72 9.55 9.19 4.04
C LEU A 72 8.30 8.52 4.59
N LYS A 73 7.18 9.24 4.52
CA LYS A 73 5.87 8.70 4.87
C LYS A 73 5.20 8.09 3.64
N ILE A 74 4.51 6.97 3.84
CA ILE A 74 3.65 6.35 2.82
C ILE A 74 2.45 7.26 2.50
N ILE A 75 1.99 7.26 1.24
CA ILE A 75 0.83 8.04 0.79
C ILE A 75 -0.36 7.11 0.54
N GLN A 76 -0.17 6.01 -0.18
CA GLN A 76 -1.20 5.00 -0.41
C GLN A 76 -0.69 3.57 -0.29
N LEU A 77 -1.61 2.67 0.06
CA LEU A 77 -1.45 1.21 -0.03
C LEU A 77 -2.68 0.64 -0.75
N GLY A 78 -2.47 -0.07 -1.85
CA GLY A 78 -3.49 -0.85 -2.54
C GLY A 78 -3.40 -2.32 -2.14
N LEU A 79 -4.51 -2.90 -1.68
CA LEU A 79 -4.62 -4.35 -1.43
C LEU A 79 -5.76 -4.94 -2.25
N THR A 80 -5.44 -5.91 -3.10
CA THR A 80 -6.43 -6.66 -3.91
C THR A 80 -6.46 -8.12 -3.50
N PHE A 81 -7.65 -8.64 -3.20
CA PHE A 81 -7.85 -9.99 -2.67
C PHE A 81 -8.38 -10.94 -3.75
N MET A 82 -7.79 -12.13 -3.84
CA MET A 82 -8.12 -13.20 -4.78
C MET A 82 -8.06 -14.56 -4.10
N ASN A 83 -8.66 -15.58 -4.70
CA ASN A 83 -8.48 -16.98 -4.30
C ASN A 83 -7.40 -17.66 -5.17
N GLU A 84 -7.16 -18.95 -4.93
CA GLU A 84 -6.14 -19.74 -5.66
C GLU A 84 -6.42 -19.85 -7.16
N GLN A 85 -7.68 -19.72 -7.59
CA GLN A 85 -8.09 -19.75 -8.98
C GLN A 85 -7.98 -18.36 -9.65
N GLY A 86 -7.62 -17.31 -8.90
CA GLY A 86 -7.56 -15.93 -9.39
C GLY A 86 -8.93 -15.25 -9.44
N GLU A 87 -9.93 -15.79 -8.75
CA GLU A 87 -11.26 -15.19 -8.66
C GLU A 87 -11.31 -14.14 -7.55
N TYR A 88 -12.11 -13.10 -7.75
CA TYR A 88 -12.27 -11.99 -6.81
C TYR A 88 -13.47 -12.19 -5.87
N PRO A 89 -13.46 -11.58 -4.67
CA PRO A 89 -14.66 -11.51 -3.83
C PRO A 89 -15.79 -10.76 -4.54
N PRO A 90 -17.06 -11.13 -4.33
CA PRO A 90 -18.18 -10.41 -4.91
C PRO A 90 -18.24 -8.97 -4.35
N GLY A 91 -18.31 -7.98 -5.24
CA GLY A 91 -18.34 -6.56 -4.88
C GLY A 91 -16.95 -5.94 -4.82
N THR A 92 -16.57 -5.42 -3.64
CA THR A 92 -15.25 -4.82 -3.44
C THR A 92 -14.19 -5.92 -3.37
N SER A 93 -13.18 -5.81 -4.23
CA SER A 93 -12.02 -6.70 -4.21
C SER A 93 -10.70 -5.98 -3.96
N THR A 94 -10.69 -4.66 -4.17
CA THR A 94 -9.51 -3.81 -3.97
C THR A 94 -9.84 -2.72 -2.97
N TRP A 95 -8.98 -2.55 -1.98
CA TRP A 95 -9.02 -1.45 -1.02
C TRP A 95 -7.81 -0.56 -1.26
N GLN A 96 -8.06 0.73 -1.42
CA GLN A 96 -7.04 1.76 -1.53
C GLN A 96 -7.03 2.56 -0.23
N PHE A 97 -6.02 2.31 0.60
CA PHE A 97 -5.83 3.01 1.86
C PHE A 97 -5.08 4.32 1.62
N ASN A 98 -5.69 5.43 2.01
CA ASN A 98 -5.15 6.77 1.85
C ASN A 98 -4.60 7.26 3.19
N PHE A 99 -3.27 7.36 3.31
CA PHE A 99 -2.61 7.72 4.57
C PHE A 99 -2.46 9.22 4.73
N LYS A 100 -2.34 9.64 5.99
CA LYS A 100 -2.11 11.05 6.31
C LYS A 100 -0.75 11.51 5.80
N PHE A 101 -0.77 12.58 5.03
CA PHE A 101 0.43 13.16 4.41
C PHE A 101 0.25 14.66 4.27
N ASN A 102 1.26 15.43 4.66
CA ASN A 102 1.25 16.89 4.60
C ASN A 102 2.44 17.41 3.78
N ILE A 103 2.16 17.99 2.60
CA ILE A 103 3.19 18.51 1.68
C ILE A 103 3.95 19.74 2.23
N THR A 104 3.50 20.34 3.34
CA THR A 104 4.16 21.45 4.02
C THR A 104 5.13 20.96 5.10
N GLU A 105 4.81 19.84 5.75
CA GLU A 105 5.58 19.31 6.88
C GLU A 105 6.49 18.12 6.50
N ASP A 106 6.03 17.26 5.59
CA ASP A 106 6.68 15.99 5.27
C ASP A 106 7.74 16.13 4.17
N MET A 107 8.76 15.27 4.23
CA MET A 107 9.79 15.22 3.19
C MET A 107 9.28 14.51 1.94
N TYR A 108 9.68 15.00 0.77
CA TYR A 108 9.35 14.41 -0.52
C TYR A 108 10.33 14.79 -1.63
N ALA A 109 10.33 13.99 -2.71
CA ALA A 109 10.91 14.39 -3.98
C ALA A 109 9.87 15.16 -4.81
N GLN A 110 10.25 16.35 -5.30
CA GLN A 110 9.36 17.25 -6.05
C GLN A 110 8.70 16.55 -7.25
N ASP A 111 9.51 15.88 -8.09
CA ASP A 111 9.04 15.15 -9.27
C ASP A 111 8.00 14.07 -8.92
N SER A 112 8.13 13.43 -7.75
CA SER A 112 7.19 12.41 -7.28
C SER A 112 5.84 13.02 -6.88
N ILE A 113 5.84 14.16 -6.18
CA ILE A 113 4.59 14.86 -5.84
C ILE A 113 3.87 15.36 -7.08
N GLU A 114 4.60 15.89 -8.06
CA GLU A 114 4.02 16.34 -9.34
C GLU A 114 3.40 15.18 -10.12
N LEU A 115 4.11 14.05 -10.19
CA LEU A 115 3.61 12.83 -10.82
C LEU A 115 2.33 12.33 -10.13
N LEU A 116 2.35 12.21 -8.79
CA LEU A 116 1.21 11.74 -8.01
C LEU A 116 -0.01 12.67 -8.13
N THR A 117 0.22 13.99 -8.13
CA THR A 117 -0.83 14.99 -8.36
C THR A 117 -1.46 14.79 -9.74
N THR A 118 -0.63 14.56 -10.77
CA THR A 118 -1.09 14.31 -12.14
C THR A 118 -1.88 12.99 -12.25
N SER A 119 -1.51 12.00 -11.45
CA SER A 119 -2.23 10.71 -11.33
C SER A 119 -3.54 10.80 -10.53
N GLY A 120 -3.85 11.95 -9.94
CA GLY A 120 -5.14 12.20 -9.27
C GLY A 120 -5.10 12.15 -7.74
N ILE A 121 -3.92 12.09 -7.12
CA ILE A 121 -3.79 12.17 -5.65
C ILE A 121 -4.23 13.55 -5.15
N GLN A 122 -5.10 13.55 -4.14
CA GLN A 122 -5.66 14.77 -3.54
C GLN A 122 -4.97 15.06 -2.20
N PHE A 123 -3.80 15.71 -2.24
CA PHE A 123 -2.97 15.92 -1.04
C PHE A 123 -3.67 16.67 0.10
N GLU A 124 -4.53 17.64 -0.18
CA GLU A 124 -5.34 18.33 0.84
C GLU A 124 -6.24 17.34 1.61
N LYS A 125 -6.83 16.37 0.90
CA LYS A 125 -7.64 15.33 1.53
C LYS A 125 -6.80 14.33 2.32
N HIS A 126 -5.57 14.02 1.88
CA HIS A 126 -4.63 13.21 2.66
C HIS A 126 -4.27 13.92 3.98
N GLU A 127 -4.07 15.23 3.96
CA GLU A 127 -3.75 16.01 5.16
C GLU A 127 -4.91 15.97 6.17
N ASP A 128 -6.14 16.18 5.70
CA ASP A 128 -7.32 16.35 6.55
C ASP A 128 -7.99 15.02 6.97
N GLU A 129 -8.09 14.06 6.05
CA GLU A 129 -8.88 12.82 6.22
C GLU A 129 -8.04 11.54 6.16
N GLY A 130 -6.72 11.67 6.01
CA GLY A 130 -5.81 10.55 5.85
C GLY A 130 -5.72 9.65 7.08
N ILE A 131 -5.46 8.37 6.83
CA ILE A 131 -5.29 7.35 7.86
C ILE A 131 -3.98 7.55 8.61
N GLU A 132 -4.03 7.51 9.94
CA GLU A 132 -2.84 7.43 10.79
C GLU A 132 -2.19 6.04 10.65
N ALA A 133 -0.95 5.98 10.14
CA ALA A 133 -0.29 4.73 9.77
C ALA A 133 -0.14 3.73 10.94
N LEU A 134 0.10 4.24 12.16
CA LEU A 134 0.19 3.41 13.36
C LEU A 134 -1.15 2.76 13.71
N TYR A 135 -2.25 3.49 13.54
CA TYR A 135 -3.59 2.95 13.80
C TYR A 135 -3.97 1.89 12.76
N PHE A 136 -3.64 2.12 11.48
CA PHE A 136 -3.76 1.09 10.45
C PHE A 136 -2.96 -0.17 10.80
N ALA A 137 -1.70 -0.02 11.23
CA ALA A 137 -0.84 -1.15 11.58
C ALA A 137 -1.42 -1.98 12.74
N GLU A 138 -1.97 -1.33 13.77
CA GLU A 138 -2.65 -2.00 14.88
C GLU A 138 -3.81 -2.89 14.39
N LEU A 139 -4.69 -2.33 13.56
CA LEU A 139 -5.85 -3.04 13.05
C LEU A 139 -5.49 -4.17 12.08
N LEU A 140 -4.44 -3.96 11.25
CA LEU A 140 -3.91 -4.95 10.32
C LEU A 140 -3.29 -6.13 11.05
N MET A 141 -2.56 -5.89 12.15
CA MET A 141 -1.86 -6.92 12.93
C MET A 141 -2.80 -8.04 13.42
N THR A 142 -4.06 -7.71 13.69
CA THR A 142 -5.07 -8.64 14.20
C THR A 142 -6.13 -9.02 13.14
N SER A 143 -5.87 -8.71 11.87
CA SER A 143 -6.85 -8.90 10.78
C SER A 143 -6.83 -10.29 10.13
N GLY A 144 -5.74 -11.05 10.32
CA GLY A 144 -5.48 -12.30 9.59
C GLY A 144 -4.80 -12.10 8.22
N VAL A 145 -4.58 -10.85 7.79
CA VAL A 145 -3.86 -10.50 6.53
C VAL A 145 -2.35 -10.73 6.65
N VAL A 146 -1.79 -10.53 7.84
CA VAL A 146 -0.37 -10.73 8.14
C VAL A 146 -0.19 -11.81 9.19
N LEU A 147 1.02 -12.37 9.29
CA LEU A 147 1.42 -13.38 10.28
C LEU A 147 0.59 -14.67 10.28
N CYS A 148 -0.11 -14.97 9.17
CA CYS A 148 -0.90 -16.18 8.99
C CYS A 148 -0.39 -16.99 7.79
N ASP A 149 0.06 -18.23 8.03
CA ASP A 149 0.73 -19.09 7.02
C ASP A 149 -0.14 -19.39 5.78
N GLY A 150 -1.46 -19.26 5.90
CA GLY A 150 -2.40 -19.49 4.80
C GLY A 150 -2.44 -18.37 3.76
N VAL A 151 -1.81 -17.22 4.01
CA VAL A 151 -1.87 -16.03 3.13
C VAL A 151 -0.70 -16.02 2.15
N ARG A 152 -0.97 -15.67 0.90
CA ARG A 152 0.06 -15.54 -0.16
C ARG A 152 0.07 -14.11 -0.69
N TRP A 153 1.24 -13.49 -0.68
CA TRP A 153 1.42 -12.12 -1.19
C TRP A 153 1.93 -12.13 -2.63
N LEU A 154 1.35 -11.27 -3.46
CA LEU A 154 1.75 -10.99 -4.82
C LEU A 154 2.21 -9.54 -4.87
N SER A 155 3.37 -9.28 -5.46
CA SER A 155 3.91 -7.94 -5.62
C SER A 155 4.57 -7.79 -6.98
N PHE A 156 4.77 -6.55 -7.41
CA PHE A 156 5.57 -6.22 -8.58
C PHE A 156 6.62 -5.20 -8.16
N HIS A 157 7.89 -5.52 -8.43
CA HIS A 157 9.01 -4.62 -8.12
C HIS A 157 9.17 -4.19 -6.65
N SER A 158 8.74 -5.02 -5.69
CA SER A 158 8.73 -4.71 -4.25
C SER A 158 10.11 -4.64 -3.56
N GLU A 159 11.21 -4.57 -4.32
CA GLU A 159 12.59 -4.61 -3.81
C GLU A 159 13.48 -3.52 -4.43
N LYS A 160 12.93 -2.54 -5.16
CA LYS A 160 13.70 -1.40 -5.67
C LYS A 160 13.30 -0.09 -5.01
#